data_AF-A0A2X4ULA0-F1
#
_entry.id   AF-A0A2X4ULA0-F1
#
_cell.length_a   1.000
_cell.length_b   1.000
_cell.length_c   1.000
_cell.angle_alpha   90.00
_cell.angle_beta   90.00
_cell.angle_gamma   90.00
#
_symmetry.space_group_name_H-M   'P 1'
#
loop_
_entity.id
_entity.type
_entity.pdbx_description
1 polymer ?
#
loop_
_entity_poly.entity_id
_entity_poly.type
_entity_poly.pdbx_seq_one_letter_code
_entity_poly.pdbx_strand_id
1 'polypeptide(L)'
;MAEPEGGQLRYRSVNACLTFVSALHGKQLITVEDLKQNGQLHSVQQAMVDCHGSQCGFCTPGFVMSMFCLQKNGGEYQREQAQQALAGNLCRCTGYRPILAAAQQACGVKGEDSFDRGQRQTVERLQAIRAATPLEAAGKRCLMPQRIDELAVLLSATPAGKIVGRRHRFGTGGHPASPGCAADDRHWAD
;
A
#
# COMPACT_ATOMS: atom_id res chain seq x y z
N MET A 1 -2.09 3.99 -2.30
CA MET A 1 -3.03 4.96 -1.70
C MET A 1 -2.25 5.96 -0.85
N ALA A 2 -2.79 7.15 -0.64
CA ALA A 2 -2.21 8.15 0.26
C ALA A 2 -3.23 8.56 1.34
N GLU A 3 -2.75 8.77 2.57
CA GLU A 3 -3.59 9.22 3.69
C GLU A 3 -2.94 10.43 4.41
N PRO A 4 -3.73 11.41 4.88
CA PRO A 4 -3.19 12.55 5.62
C PRO A 4 -2.61 12.11 6.98
N GLU A 5 -1.36 12.48 7.24
CA GLU A 5 -0.67 12.26 8.52
C GLU A 5 0.16 13.52 8.84
N GLY A 6 -0.12 14.19 9.96
CA GLY A 6 0.62 15.39 10.37
C GLY A 6 0.59 16.56 9.37
N GLY A 7 -0.45 16.67 8.55
CA GLY A 7 -0.56 17.71 7.50
C GLY A 7 0.17 17.38 6.19
N GLN A 8 0.80 16.21 6.09
CA GLN A 8 1.41 15.68 4.88
C GLN A 8 0.66 14.43 4.39
N LEU A 9 0.98 13.95 3.19
CA LEU A 9 0.49 12.67 2.68
C LEU A 9 1.50 11.57 2.97
N ARG A 10 1.03 10.48 3.60
CA ARG A 10 1.78 9.24 3.67
C ARG A 10 1.29 8.25 2.63
N TYR A 11 2.23 7.71 1.85
CA TYR A 11 1.94 6.81 0.76
C TYR A 11 2.11 5.36 1.20
N ARG A 12 1.14 4.50 0.86
CA ARG A 12 1.19 3.08 1.17
C ARG A 12 0.72 2.26 -0.03
N SER A 13 1.50 1.27 -0.41
CA SER A 13 1.06 0.23 -1.34
C SER A 13 0.10 -0.70 -0.60
N VAL A 14 -0.97 -1.12 -1.28
CA VAL A 14 -1.98 -2.02 -0.73
C VAL A 14 -2.38 -3.02 -1.79
N ASN A 15 -2.73 -4.23 -1.35
CA ASN A 15 -3.26 -5.26 -2.23
C ASN A 15 -4.74 -4.94 -2.51
N ALA A 16 -5.03 -4.45 -3.72
CA ALA A 16 -6.39 -4.07 -4.11
C ALA A 16 -7.39 -5.22 -3.95
N CYS A 17 -6.97 -6.47 -4.22
CA CYS A 17 -7.80 -7.66 -4.10
C CYS A 17 -8.28 -7.97 -2.67
N LEU A 18 -7.66 -7.38 -1.64
CA LEU A 18 -8.00 -7.59 -0.23
C LEU A 18 -8.48 -6.31 0.45
N THR A 19 -8.38 -5.17 -0.23
CA THR A 19 -8.70 -3.87 0.34
C THR A 19 -10.17 -3.59 0.13
N PHE A 20 -10.93 -3.54 1.22
CA PHE A 20 -12.32 -3.12 1.16
C PHE A 20 -12.43 -1.65 0.75
N VAL A 21 -13.42 -1.32 -0.09
CA VAL A 21 -13.70 0.07 -0.50
C VAL A 21 -13.95 0.97 0.71
N SER A 22 -14.58 0.43 1.77
CA SER A 22 -14.78 1.13 3.04
C SER A 22 -13.47 1.62 3.69
N ALA A 23 -12.37 0.87 3.53
CA ALA A 23 -11.07 1.24 4.07
C ALA A 23 -10.40 2.40 3.32
N LEU A 24 -10.95 2.82 2.18
CA LEU A 24 -10.48 3.96 1.39
C LEU A 24 -11.16 5.29 1.77
N HIS A 25 -12.11 5.27 2.71
CA HIS A 25 -12.74 6.50 3.18
C HIS A 25 -11.69 7.50 3.71
N GLY A 26 -11.74 8.74 3.20
CA GLY A 26 -10.78 9.79 3.55
C GLY A 26 -9.36 9.58 3.02
N LYS A 27 -9.16 8.72 2.00
CA LYS A 27 -7.85 8.42 1.40
C LYS A 27 -7.86 8.68 -0.09
N GLN A 28 -6.69 8.97 -0.65
CA GLN A 28 -6.49 9.05 -2.09
C GLN A 28 -6.12 7.66 -2.62
N LEU A 29 -6.96 7.10 -3.49
CA LEU A 29 -6.57 5.96 -4.31
C LEU A 29 -5.72 6.46 -5.49
N ILE A 30 -4.61 5.78 -5.74
CA ILE A 30 -3.68 6.08 -6.84
C ILE A 30 -3.35 4.73 -7.48
N THR A 31 -3.48 4.63 -8.79
CA THR A 31 -3.13 3.45 -9.58
C THR A 31 -1.98 3.77 -10.54
N VAL A 32 -1.53 2.77 -11.30
CA VAL A 32 -0.37 2.92 -12.19
C VAL A 32 -0.63 3.90 -13.33
N GLU A 33 -1.90 4.02 -13.73
CA GLU A 33 -2.38 4.90 -14.80
C GLU A 33 -2.27 6.38 -14.40
N ASP A 34 -2.43 6.70 -13.11
CA ASP A 34 -2.36 8.07 -12.59
C ASP A 34 -0.95 8.66 -12.64
N LEU A 35 0.08 7.81 -12.73
CA LEU A 35 1.48 8.23 -12.67
C LEU A 35 1.94 8.96 -13.93
N LYS A 36 1.43 8.56 -15.10
CA LYS A 36 1.81 9.16 -16.39
C LYS A 36 1.10 10.50 -16.54
N GLN A 37 1.85 11.56 -16.84
CA GLN A 37 1.31 12.93 -16.94
C GLN A 37 1.74 13.57 -18.26
N ASN A 38 0.80 14.18 -18.98
CA ASN A 38 1.06 14.89 -20.24
C ASN A 38 1.87 14.06 -21.26
N GLY A 39 1.60 12.76 -21.35
CA GLY A 39 2.33 11.85 -22.25
C GLY A 39 3.67 11.36 -21.70
N GLN A 40 4.18 11.92 -20.60
CA GLN A 40 5.47 11.57 -20.00
C GLN A 40 5.31 10.55 -18.87
N LEU A 41 6.18 9.54 -18.88
CA LEU A 41 6.24 8.53 -17.83
C LEU A 41 6.73 9.13 -16.52
N HIS A 42 6.22 8.62 -15.41
CA HIS A 42 6.77 8.91 -14.10
C HIS A 42 8.19 8.32 -13.97
N SER A 43 9.05 8.89 -13.13
CA SER A 43 10.43 8.40 -12.94
C SER A 43 10.50 6.90 -12.62
N VAL A 44 9.62 6.39 -11.75
CA VAL A 44 9.52 4.96 -11.44
C VAL A 44 9.13 4.09 -12.65
N GLN A 45 8.28 4.60 -13.56
CA GLN A 45 7.91 3.90 -14.78
C GLN A 45 9.07 3.91 -15.77
N GLN A 46 9.73 5.06 -15.92
CA GLN A 46 10.89 5.21 -16.80
C GLN A 46 12.05 4.32 -16.34
N ALA A 47 12.32 4.24 -15.04
CA ALA A 47 13.37 3.37 -14.51
C ALA A 47 13.12 1.88 -14.81
N MET A 48 11.85 1.43 -14.81
CA MET A 48 11.51 0.06 -15.22
C MET A 48 11.80 -0.19 -16.70
N VAL A 49 11.64 0.82 -17.56
CA VAL A 49 12.00 0.75 -18.98
C VAL A 49 13.52 0.69 -19.14
N ASP A 50 14.23 1.66 -18.56
CA ASP A 50 15.68 1.84 -18.72
C ASP A 50 16.49 0.66 -18.18
N CYS A 51 16.05 0.09 -17.04
CA CYS A 51 16.74 -1.03 -16.40
C CYS A 51 16.26 -2.41 -16.91
N HIS A 52 15.40 -2.47 -17.94
CA HIS A 52 14.81 -3.72 -18.43
C HIS A 52 14.08 -4.52 -17.33
N GLY A 53 13.37 -3.79 -16.45
CA GLY A 53 12.65 -4.36 -15.30
C GLY A 53 11.36 -5.10 -15.66
N SER A 54 10.98 -5.15 -16.94
CA SER A 54 9.73 -5.76 -17.43
C SER A 54 9.99 -6.68 -18.62
N GLN A 55 9.37 -7.86 -18.61
CA GLN A 55 9.31 -8.78 -19.76
C GLN A 55 7.86 -9.01 -20.17
N CYS A 56 7.13 -9.92 -19.49
CA CYS A 56 5.72 -10.18 -19.79
C CYS A 56 4.76 -9.05 -19.37
N GLY A 57 5.22 -8.10 -18.56
CA GLY A 57 4.45 -6.92 -18.15
C GLY A 57 3.43 -7.14 -17.03
N PHE A 58 3.00 -8.37 -16.75
CA PHE A 58 1.88 -8.62 -15.83
C PHE A 58 2.11 -8.13 -14.39
N CYS A 59 3.31 -8.35 -13.84
CA CYS A 59 3.65 -7.91 -12.49
C CYS A 59 4.08 -6.43 -12.42
N THR A 60 4.35 -5.79 -13.56
CA THR A 60 4.99 -4.47 -13.64
C THR A 60 4.20 -3.39 -12.88
N PRO A 61 2.86 -3.30 -12.96
CA PRO A 61 2.10 -2.32 -12.18
C PRO A 61 2.33 -2.42 -10.66
N GLY A 62 2.39 -3.63 -10.10
CA GLY A 62 2.62 -3.82 -8.66
C GLY A 62 3.99 -3.34 -8.19
N PHE A 63 5.03 -3.66 -8.97
CA PHE A 63 6.39 -3.16 -8.73
C PHE A 63 6.47 -1.64 -8.85
N VAL A 64 5.89 -1.05 -9.91
CA VAL A 64 5.87 0.40 -10.12
C VAL A 64 5.19 1.11 -8.94
N MET A 65 4.04 0.64 -8.49
CA MET A 65 3.32 1.26 -7.36
C MET A 65 4.07 1.12 -6.03
N SER A 66 4.82 0.03 -5.85
CA SER A 66 5.64 -0.19 -4.65
C SER A 66 6.87 0.72 -4.65
N MET A 67 7.55 0.87 -5.79
CA MET A 67 8.65 1.84 -5.97
C MET A 67 8.18 3.28 -5.79
N PHE A 68 7.00 3.62 -6.32
CA PHE A 68 6.38 4.93 -6.13
C PHE A 68 6.18 5.23 -4.64
N CYS A 69 5.61 4.31 -3.87
CA CYS A 69 5.43 4.50 -2.43
C CYS A 69 6.77 4.64 -1.69
N LEU A 70 7.80 3.87 -2.07
CA LEU A 70 9.15 4.01 -1.52
C LEU A 70 9.73 5.40 -1.80
N GLN A 71 9.65 5.87 -3.05
CA GLN A 71 10.15 7.17 -3.47
C GLN A 71 9.41 8.32 -2.75
N LYS A 72 8.07 8.27 -2.65
CA LYS A 72 7.27 9.36 -2.07
C LYS A 72 7.41 9.52 -0.55
N ASN A 73 7.69 8.45 0.19
CA ASN A 73 7.82 8.54 1.64
C ASN A 73 9.19 9.08 2.08
N GLY A 74 10.16 9.19 1.15
CA GLY A 74 11.53 9.60 1.46
C GLY A 74 12.28 8.56 2.31
N GLY A 75 13.61 8.63 2.28
CA GLY A 75 14.47 7.77 3.09
C GLY A 75 15.84 7.52 2.45
N GLU A 76 16.65 6.72 3.13
CA GLU A 76 17.85 6.15 2.52
C GLU A 76 17.45 5.05 1.54
N TYR A 77 17.93 5.18 0.31
CA TYR A 77 17.61 4.25 -0.77
C TYR A 77 18.68 3.17 -0.87
N GLN A 78 18.97 2.51 0.25
CA GLN A 78 19.84 1.35 0.23
C GLN A 78 19.09 0.14 -0.34
N ARG A 79 19.86 -0.89 -0.67
CA ARG A 79 19.36 -2.09 -1.34
C ARG A 79 18.30 -2.80 -0.50
N GLU A 80 18.48 -2.80 0.80
CA GLU A 80 17.65 -3.46 1.80
C GLU A 80 16.25 -2.85 1.85
N GLN A 81 16.14 -1.51 1.85
CA GLN A 81 14.84 -0.83 1.82
C GLN A 81 14.11 -1.08 0.50
N ALA A 82 14.83 -1.11 -0.63
CA ALA A 82 14.25 -1.48 -1.90
C ALA A 82 13.73 -2.93 -1.89
N GLN A 83 14.51 -3.89 -1.38
CA GLN A 83 14.06 -5.27 -1.25
C GLN A 83 12.81 -5.38 -0.38
N GLN A 84 12.78 -4.71 0.77
CA GLN A 84 11.64 -4.72 1.68
C GLN A 84 10.39 -4.10 1.05
N ALA A 85 10.53 -2.97 0.34
CA ALA A 85 9.41 -2.32 -0.35
C ALA A 85 8.83 -3.20 -1.46
N LEU A 86 9.65 -4.06 -2.09
CA LEU A 86 9.26 -4.89 -3.22
C LEU A 86 8.86 -6.32 -2.85
N ALA A 87 9.13 -6.77 -1.62
CA ALA A 87 8.93 -8.16 -1.17
C ALA A 87 7.50 -8.70 -1.35
N GLY A 88 6.49 -7.82 -1.42
CA GLY A 88 5.09 -8.19 -1.68
C GLY A 88 4.76 -8.46 -3.14
N ASN A 89 5.70 -8.29 -4.08
CA ASN A 89 5.48 -8.43 -5.52
C ASN A 89 6.25 -9.62 -6.08
N LEU A 90 5.56 -10.46 -6.85
CA LEU A 90 6.15 -11.65 -7.47
C LEU A 90 6.39 -11.44 -8.96
N CYS A 91 7.59 -11.78 -9.42
CA CYS A 91 7.94 -11.84 -10.82
C CYS A 91 8.50 -13.23 -11.18
N ARG A 92 8.02 -13.80 -12.29
CA ARG A 92 8.52 -15.08 -12.80
C ARG A 92 9.51 -14.95 -13.95
N CYS A 93 9.60 -13.79 -14.60
CA CYS A 93 10.33 -13.63 -15.85
C CYS A 93 11.72 -12.98 -15.68
N THR A 94 11.84 -11.95 -14.83
CA THR A 94 13.01 -11.04 -14.86
C THR A 94 14.17 -11.48 -13.96
N GLY A 95 13.94 -12.42 -13.03
CA GLY A 95 14.93 -12.78 -12.02
C GLY A 95 15.26 -11.66 -11.02
N TYR A 96 14.39 -10.63 -10.89
CA TYR A 96 14.43 -9.53 -9.91
C TYR A 96 15.60 -8.54 -9.98
N ARG A 97 16.79 -8.96 -10.43
CA ARG A 97 17.97 -8.08 -10.55
C ARG A 97 17.69 -6.76 -11.29
N PRO A 98 17.08 -6.75 -12.49
CA PRO A 98 16.78 -5.48 -13.18
C PRO A 98 15.72 -4.63 -12.46
N ILE A 99 14.79 -5.25 -11.74
CA ILE A 99 13.76 -4.55 -10.96
C ILE A 99 14.40 -3.83 -9.76
N LEU A 100 15.37 -4.46 -9.09
CA LEU A 100 16.11 -3.82 -8.01
C LEU A 100 16.94 -2.63 -8.51
N ALA A 101 17.57 -2.76 -9.68
CA ALA A 101 18.27 -1.65 -10.32
C ALA A 101 17.30 -0.48 -10.65
N ALA A 102 16.11 -0.78 -11.18
CA ALA A 102 15.08 0.21 -11.43
C ALA A 102 14.64 0.96 -10.16
N ALA A 103 14.47 0.25 -9.04
CA ALA A 103 14.14 0.88 -7.76
C ALA A 103 15.21 1.85 -7.29
N GLN A 104 16.49 1.45 -7.39
CA GLN A 104 17.63 2.30 -7.02
C GLN A 104 17.72 3.53 -7.93
N GLN A 105 17.57 3.35 -9.25
CA GLN A 105 17.55 4.46 -10.21
C GLN A 105 16.41 5.44 -9.90
N ALA A 106 15.18 4.94 -9.73
CA ALA A 106 14.02 5.78 -9.50
C ALA A 106 14.13 6.63 -8.23
N CYS A 107 14.68 6.06 -7.16
CA CYS A 107 14.85 6.77 -5.90
C CYS A 107 16.07 7.70 -5.88
N GLY A 108 17.08 7.44 -6.73
CA GLY A 108 18.20 8.35 -6.94
C GLY A 108 17.80 9.66 -7.63
N VAL A 109 16.70 9.65 -8.39
CA VAL A 109 16.16 10.85 -9.03
C VAL A 109 15.40 11.70 -8.00
N LYS A 110 15.97 12.86 -7.65
CA LYS A 110 15.30 13.90 -6.87
C LYS A 110 14.63 14.87 -7.83
N GLY A 111 13.31 14.82 -7.92
CA GLY A 111 12.51 15.72 -8.73
C GLY A 111 11.10 15.84 -8.19
N GLU A 112 10.53 17.03 -8.28
CA GLU A 112 9.14 17.30 -7.86
C GLU A 112 8.16 16.80 -8.93
N ASP A 113 7.21 15.96 -8.54
CA ASP A 113 6.17 15.42 -9.41
C ASP A 113 4.82 16.15 -9.24
N SER A 114 3.77 15.70 -9.95
CA SER A 114 2.44 16.29 -9.85
C SER A 114 1.78 16.05 -8.49
N PHE A 115 2.13 14.95 -7.81
CA PHE A 115 1.60 14.63 -6.47
C PHE A 115 2.21 15.53 -5.41
N ASP A 116 3.48 15.91 -5.54
CA ASP A 116 4.13 16.91 -4.69
C ASP A 116 3.44 18.27 -4.82
N ARG A 117 3.32 18.77 -6.06
CA ARG A 117 2.67 20.07 -6.34
C ARG A 117 1.22 20.11 -5.86
N GLY A 118 0.49 19.00 -5.98
CA GLY A 118 -0.91 18.87 -5.58
C GLY A 118 -1.13 18.49 -4.11
N GLN A 119 -0.08 18.30 -3.32
CA GLN A 119 -0.19 17.71 -1.99
C GLN A 119 -1.10 18.52 -1.05
N ARG A 120 -0.88 19.84 -0.96
CA ARG A 120 -1.64 20.71 -0.06
C ARG A 120 -3.14 20.65 -0.34
N GLN A 121 -3.52 20.83 -1.60
CA GLN A 121 -4.91 20.77 -2.03
C GLN A 121 -5.52 19.39 -1.77
N THR A 122 -4.75 18.32 -1.99
CA THR A 122 -5.19 16.95 -1.74
C THR A 122 -5.46 16.72 -0.25
N VAL A 123 -4.54 17.15 0.63
CA VAL A 123 -4.73 17.06 2.09
C VAL A 123 -6.00 17.80 2.52
N GLU A 124 -6.19 19.03 2.07
CA GLU A 124 -7.39 19.83 2.38
C GLU A 124 -8.67 19.10 1.94
N ARG A 125 -8.69 18.54 0.72
CA ARG A 125 -9.83 17.77 0.21
C ARG A 125 -10.10 16.50 1.01
N LEU A 126 -9.06 15.76 1.39
CA LEU A 126 -9.23 14.52 2.17
C LEU A 126 -9.70 14.81 3.60
N GLN A 127 -9.19 15.87 4.25
CA GLN A 127 -9.61 16.28 5.60
C GLN A 127 -11.05 16.83 5.64
N ALA A 128 -11.57 17.33 4.52
CA ALA A 128 -12.96 17.74 4.40
C ALA A 128 -13.95 16.54 4.40
N ILE A 129 -13.46 15.31 4.21
CA ILE A 129 -14.27 14.09 4.26
C ILE A 129 -14.45 13.70 5.75
N ARG A 130 -15.50 14.24 6.39
CA ARG A 130 -15.67 14.22 7.86
C ARG A 130 -16.54 13.11 8.45
N ALA A 131 -17.31 12.37 7.64
CA ALA A 131 -18.25 11.37 8.16
C ALA A 131 -18.28 10.10 7.31
N ALA A 132 -17.92 8.98 7.92
CA ALA A 132 -18.09 7.67 7.32
C ALA A 132 -19.54 7.20 7.56
N THR A 133 -20.41 7.45 6.58
CA THR A 133 -21.77 6.88 6.59
C THR A 133 -21.67 5.36 6.57
N PRO A 134 -22.49 4.62 7.34
CA PRO A 134 -22.62 3.18 7.20
C PRO A 134 -22.81 2.80 5.73
N LEU A 135 -21.98 1.90 5.22
CA LEU A 135 -22.12 1.40 3.86
C LEU A 135 -23.00 0.17 3.88
N GLU A 136 -24.03 0.16 3.05
CA GLU A 136 -24.97 -0.96 2.91
C GLU A 136 -24.94 -1.45 1.48
N ALA A 137 -24.60 -2.72 1.29
CA ALA A 137 -24.54 -3.37 -0.02
C ALA A 137 -24.76 -4.87 0.12
N ALA A 138 -25.56 -5.44 -0.79
CA ALA A 138 -25.82 -6.89 -0.86
C ALA A 138 -26.22 -7.51 0.50
N GLY A 139 -27.09 -6.83 1.26
CA GLY A 139 -27.56 -7.27 2.57
C GLY A 139 -26.51 -7.23 3.69
N LYS A 140 -25.34 -6.63 3.45
CA LYS A 140 -24.28 -6.44 4.43
C LYS A 140 -24.15 -4.97 4.79
N ARG A 141 -23.82 -4.70 6.06
CA ARG A 141 -23.59 -3.37 6.60
C ARG A 141 -22.15 -3.25 7.10
N CYS A 142 -21.47 -2.19 6.67
CA CYS A 142 -20.11 -1.85 7.12
C CYS A 142 -20.17 -0.57 7.94
N LEU A 143 -19.80 -0.71 9.22
CA LEU A 143 -19.72 0.38 10.19
C LEU A 143 -18.25 0.76 10.38
N MET A 144 -17.96 2.06 10.40
CA MET A 144 -16.61 2.62 10.43
C MET A 144 -16.47 3.62 11.59
N PRO A 145 -16.49 3.14 12.86
CA PRO A 145 -16.34 4.03 14.01
C PRO A 145 -15.00 4.76 13.95
N GLN A 146 -15.01 6.06 14.27
CA GLN A 146 -13.80 6.89 14.26
C GLN A 146 -13.18 7.02 15.65
N ARG A 147 -13.95 6.64 16.69
CA ARG A 147 -13.53 6.71 18.08
C ARG A 147 -13.76 5.37 18.79
N ILE A 148 -12.97 5.13 19.84
CA ILE A 148 -12.99 3.85 20.56
C ILE A 148 -14.31 3.63 21.33
N ASP A 149 -14.93 4.71 21.82
CA ASP A 149 -16.23 4.69 22.48
C ASP A 149 -17.35 4.31 21.51
N GLU A 150 -17.33 4.85 20.28
CA GLU A 150 -18.25 4.46 19.22
C GLU A 150 -18.13 2.98 18.88
N LEU A 151 -16.90 2.46 18.75
CA LEU A 151 -16.67 1.05 18.50
C LEU A 151 -17.26 0.17 19.62
N ALA A 152 -17.05 0.54 20.89
CA ALA A 152 -17.58 -0.19 22.02
C ALA A 152 -19.12 -0.28 21.99
N VAL A 153 -19.79 0.86 21.76
CA VAL A 153 -21.26 0.92 21.62
C VAL A 153 -21.75 0.01 20.49
N LEU A 154 -21.08 0.06 19.32
CA LEU A 154 -21.46 -0.76 18.18
C LEU A 154 -21.28 -2.26 18.43
N LEU A 155 -20.21 -2.67 19.12
CA LEU A 155 -19.98 -4.08 19.46
C LEU A 155 -21.04 -4.60 20.44
N SER A 156 -21.44 -3.80 21.42
CA SER A 156 -22.54 -4.15 22.33
C SER A 156 -23.88 -4.26 21.59
N ALA A 157 -24.15 -3.35 20.65
CA ALA A 157 -25.39 -3.34 19.86
C ALA A 157 -25.42 -4.43 18.76
N THR A 158 -24.26 -4.92 18.32
CA THR A 158 -24.14 -5.92 17.25
C THR A 158 -23.20 -7.08 17.63
N PRO A 159 -23.61 -7.99 18.54
CA PRO A 159 -22.73 -9.05 19.05
C PRO A 159 -22.21 -10.02 17.97
N ALA A 160 -22.95 -10.20 16.88
CA ALA A 160 -22.53 -11.01 15.72
C ALA A 160 -21.65 -10.25 14.72
N GLY A 161 -21.43 -8.95 14.94
CA GLY A 161 -20.59 -8.10 14.12
C GLY A 161 -19.14 -8.56 14.12
N LYS A 162 -18.48 -8.49 12.96
CA LYS A 162 -17.07 -8.87 12.82
C LYS A 162 -16.21 -7.62 12.69
N ILE A 163 -15.21 -7.49 13.55
CA ILE A 163 -14.18 -6.47 13.41
C ILE A 163 -13.28 -6.86 12.23
N VAL A 164 -13.14 -5.95 11.27
CA VAL A 164 -12.26 -6.11 10.12
C VAL A 164 -11.19 -5.03 10.18
N GLY A 165 -9.98 -5.41 10.57
CA GLY A 165 -8.79 -4.55 10.49
C GLY A 165 -8.01 -4.75 9.19
N ARG A 166 -6.95 -3.97 8.99
CA ARG A 166 -5.97 -4.25 7.92
C ARG A 166 -5.33 -5.62 8.21
N ARG A 167 -5.70 -6.63 7.43
CA ARG A 167 -5.18 -7.99 7.56
C ARG A 167 -3.69 -8.01 7.17
N HIS A 168 -2.80 -8.09 8.16
CA HIS A 168 -1.40 -8.51 7.95
C HIS A 168 -1.19 -10.02 8.16
N ARG A 169 -2.22 -10.77 8.59
CA ARG A 169 -2.18 -12.24 8.70
C ARG A 169 -3.32 -12.89 7.92
N PHE A 170 -2.94 -13.64 6.89
CA PHE A 170 -3.75 -14.75 6.37
C PHE A 170 -3.57 -15.94 7.32
N GLY A 171 -4.49 -16.10 8.26
CA GLY A 171 -4.83 -17.43 8.77
C GLY A 171 -6.03 -17.90 7.98
N THR A 172 -5.84 -18.81 7.02
CA THR A 172 -6.95 -19.61 6.51
C THR A 172 -7.59 -20.30 7.70
N GLY A 173 -8.91 -20.19 7.86
CA GLY A 173 -9.62 -20.77 9.00
C GLY A 173 -9.28 -22.25 9.18
N GLY A 174 -8.83 -22.61 10.38
CA GLY A 174 -8.50 -23.97 10.77
C GLY A 174 -8.09 -24.02 12.25
N HIS A 175 -9.08 -23.95 13.16
CA HIS A 175 -9.01 -24.32 14.59
C HIS A 175 -7.96 -23.65 15.51
N PRO A 176 -8.15 -23.68 16.85
CA PRO A 176 -7.32 -22.93 17.79
C PRO A 176 -6.04 -23.70 18.09
N ALA A 177 -4.88 -23.18 17.69
CA ALA A 177 -3.62 -23.63 18.26
C ALA A 177 -3.33 -22.84 19.53
N SER A 178 -3.45 -23.52 20.66
CA SER A 178 -2.95 -23.15 21.99
C SER A 178 -1.42 -22.95 21.98
N PRO A 179 -0.84 -22.30 23.01
CA PRO A 179 0.48 -21.68 22.94
C PRO A 179 1.61 -22.66 23.26
N GLY A 180 2.72 -22.57 22.53
CA GLY A 180 3.97 -23.23 22.91
C GLY A 180 4.81 -23.64 21.70
N CYS A 181 5.80 -22.83 21.37
CA CYS A 181 7.19 -23.26 21.18
C CYS A 181 8.02 -22.10 20.63
N ALA A 182 8.93 -21.60 21.46
CA ALA A 182 10.14 -20.95 20.98
C ALA A 182 11.04 -22.03 20.37
N ALA A 183 11.57 -21.79 19.18
CA ALA A 183 12.73 -22.49 18.62
C ALA A 183 13.33 -21.55 17.56
N ASP A 184 14.31 -20.73 17.94
CA ASP A 184 15.76 -20.98 17.87
C ASP A 184 16.30 -20.75 16.44
N ASP A 185 16.73 -19.50 16.22
CA ASP A 185 17.51 -19.05 15.07
C ASP A 185 18.87 -19.75 15.08
N ARG A 186 19.18 -20.58 14.09
CA ARG A 186 20.55 -20.91 13.63
C ARG A 186 20.52 -21.92 12.47
N HIS A 187 20.52 -21.44 11.24
CA HIS A 187 21.23 -22.03 10.08
C HIS A 187 20.69 -21.44 8.77
N TRP A 188 21.44 -20.55 8.13
CA TRP A 188 21.51 -20.44 6.66
C TRP A 188 22.81 -19.70 6.32
N ALA A 189 23.91 -20.44 6.38
CA ALA A 189 25.13 -20.17 5.64
C ALA A 189 25.49 -21.50 4.99
N ASP A 190 25.30 -21.57 3.67
CA ASP A 190 26.05 -22.32 2.66
C ASP A 190 25.41 -22.09 1.28
#